data_AF-A0A2T6BZM6-F1
#
_entry.id   AF-A0A2T6BZM6-F1
#
_cell.length_a   1.000
_cell.length_b   1.000
_cell.length_c   1.000
_cell.angle_alpha   90.00
_cell.angle_beta   90.00
_cell.angle_gamma   90.00
#
_symmetry.space_group_name_H-M   'P 1'
#
loop_
_entity.id
_entity.type
_entity.pdbx_description
1 polymer ?
#
loop_
_entity_poly.entity_id
_entity_poly.type
_entity_poly.pdbx_seq_one_letter_code
_entity_poly.pdbx_strand_id
1 'polypeptide(L)'
;MKKKMMSLLSLGLVCIAFFPSCKLHDPNTEEQLSSIEIPEKIISNTKAATLLTNDHETRLSKIGKATTTLSQKSMYFELNTLKNYINHIETIANTKNIPITGVSFVFGATQHGERTVFLMPSTRNATLDYQESFTIENDEFVTFKHIDDYISLKNHSANDENLVLSTDGFISFNEAAILFNQYQNQYIEPFKATVKKDYYTKAVWYSLEEIEEYLTYVTKKSSQYELGITGINVFYGVYDTNAELELKSNAQTIFLAANTENKTIINFKGTLLQEYLQNDFIVKDTSSEDDTDESLAFNLGEISPPPKNN
;
A
#
# COMPACT_ATOMS: atom_id res chain seq x y z
N MET A 1 -16.18 -57.50 63.23
CA MET A 1 -16.07 -58.93 62.86
C MET A 1 -15.29 -59.07 61.56
N LYS A 2 -14.29 -59.96 61.54
CA LYS A 2 -13.69 -60.72 60.42
C LYS A 2 -13.08 -59.98 59.19
N LYS A 3 -11.73 -59.89 59.24
CA LYS A 3 -10.68 -60.22 58.25
C LYS A 3 -11.03 -60.47 56.77
N LYS A 4 -10.21 -59.89 55.88
CA LYS A 4 -9.28 -60.47 54.85
C LYS A 4 -8.61 -59.26 54.14
N MET A 5 -7.30 -58.98 54.09
CA MET A 5 -6.02 -59.70 53.91
C MET A 5 -5.71 -60.13 52.46
N MET A 6 -4.47 -59.83 52.03
CA MET A 6 -3.71 -60.16 50.79
C MET A 6 -3.72 -59.03 49.74
N SER A 7 -2.65 -58.59 49.05
CA SER A 7 -1.20 -58.88 48.98
C SER A 7 -0.66 -57.84 47.97
N LEU A 8 0.36 -57.00 48.26
CA LEU A 8 1.80 -57.15 47.94
C LEU A 8 2.17 -57.38 46.45
N LEU A 9 3.23 -56.63 46.03
CA LEU A 9 3.99 -56.57 44.75
C LEU A 9 3.59 -55.39 43.84
N SER A 10 4.47 -54.57 43.27
CA SER A 10 5.92 -54.41 43.36
C SER A 10 6.32 -53.17 42.55
N LEU A 11 7.22 -52.37 43.12
CA LEU A 11 8.42 -51.81 42.49
C LEU A 11 8.38 -51.44 40.99
N GLY A 12 8.40 -50.14 40.70
CA GLY A 12 8.59 -49.57 39.37
C GLY A 12 8.88 -48.07 39.45
N LEU A 13 9.99 -47.73 40.10
CA LEU A 13 10.50 -46.37 40.23
C LEU A 13 11.15 -45.99 38.88
N VAL A 14 10.39 -45.33 38.01
CA VAL A 14 10.94 -44.71 36.80
C VAL A 14 11.01 -43.20 37.03
N CYS A 15 12.15 -42.76 37.55
CA CYS A 15 12.59 -41.39 37.43
C CYS A 15 12.92 -41.12 35.96
N ILE A 16 11.99 -40.56 35.19
CA ILE A 16 12.32 -39.90 33.93
C ILE A 16 12.69 -38.46 34.28
N ALA A 17 13.99 -38.21 34.38
CA ALA A 17 14.52 -36.85 34.36
C ALA A 17 14.14 -36.22 33.02
N PHE A 18 13.29 -35.20 33.05
CA PHE A 18 13.05 -34.35 31.90
C PHE A 18 14.03 -33.17 31.93
N PHE A 19 14.61 -32.94 30.75
CA PHE A 19 15.51 -31.87 30.30
C PHE A 19 17.02 -32.07 30.55
N PRO A 20 17.92 -31.72 29.60
CA PRO A 20 17.70 -31.07 28.30
C PRO A 20 18.32 -31.87 27.13
N SER A 21 17.56 -32.16 26.07
CA SER A 21 18.20 -32.42 24.78
C SER A 21 18.38 -31.08 24.09
N CYS A 22 19.54 -30.47 24.30
CA CYS A 22 20.12 -29.62 23.27
C CYS A 22 20.20 -30.49 22.02
N LYS A 23 19.27 -30.30 21.08
CA LYS A 23 19.55 -30.65 19.69
C LYS A 23 20.79 -29.84 19.33
N LEU A 24 21.89 -30.54 19.06
CA LEU A 24 22.96 -29.97 18.28
C LEU A 24 22.29 -29.32 17.06
N HIS A 25 22.48 -28.01 16.90
CA HIS A 25 22.35 -27.39 15.60
C HIS A 25 23.21 -28.22 14.66
N ASP A 26 22.55 -28.91 13.73
CA ASP A 26 23.22 -29.40 12.54
C ASP A 26 23.60 -28.15 11.73
N PRO A 27 24.89 -27.81 11.59
CA PRO A 27 25.31 -26.65 10.81
C PRO A 27 25.03 -26.81 9.32
N ASN A 28 24.56 -27.99 8.88
CA ASN A 28 24.13 -28.23 7.50
C ASN A 28 22.60 -28.16 7.31
N THR A 29 21.84 -27.82 8.36
CA THR A 29 20.47 -27.30 8.24
C THR A 29 20.46 -25.79 8.43
N GLU A 30 21.51 -25.09 7.97
CA GLU A 30 21.29 -23.81 7.32
C GLU A 30 20.41 -24.12 6.11
N GLU A 31 19.09 -24.13 6.33
CA GLU A 31 18.17 -23.64 5.30
C GLU A 31 18.89 -22.45 4.69
N GLN A 32 19.20 -22.55 3.40
CA GLN A 32 19.58 -21.38 2.62
C GLN A 32 18.58 -20.31 3.03
N LEU A 33 19.01 -19.38 3.87
CA LEU A 33 18.33 -18.13 4.11
C LEU A 33 18.40 -17.47 2.75
N SER A 34 17.44 -17.83 1.89
CA SER A 34 17.29 -17.27 0.57
C SER A 34 17.25 -15.79 0.83
N SER A 35 18.29 -15.08 0.41
CA SER A 35 18.36 -13.63 0.54
C SER A 35 17.02 -13.11 0.04
N ILE A 36 16.22 -12.53 0.93
CA ILE A 36 14.93 -11.98 0.53
C ILE A 36 15.27 -10.90 -0.47
N GLU A 37 14.87 -11.12 -1.72
CA GLU A 37 15.05 -10.13 -2.77
C GLU A 37 14.30 -8.86 -2.35
N ILE A 38 15.06 -7.76 -2.29
CA ILE A 38 14.52 -6.45 -1.93
C ILE A 38 13.91 -5.90 -3.22
N PRO A 39 12.59 -5.61 -3.25
CA PRO A 39 11.97 -5.03 -4.41
C PRO A 39 12.67 -3.73 -4.82
N GLU A 40 12.87 -3.52 -6.12
CA GLU A 40 13.63 -2.38 -6.67
C GLU A 40 13.14 -1.01 -6.15
N LYS A 41 11.84 -0.92 -5.83
CA LYS A 41 11.15 0.33 -5.49
C LYS A 41 10.98 0.57 -3.99
N ILE A 42 11.68 -0.17 -3.14
CA ILE A 42 11.79 0.16 -1.71
C ILE A 42 12.48 1.53 -1.57
N ILE A 43 11.86 2.42 -0.80
CA ILE A 43 12.38 3.77 -0.56
C ILE A 43 12.81 3.93 0.88
N SER A 44 13.81 4.77 1.14
CA SER A 44 14.25 5.05 2.50
C SER A 44 13.15 5.64 3.38
N ASN A 45 13.28 5.44 4.70
CA ASN A 45 12.38 6.07 5.67
C ASN A 45 12.43 7.60 5.57
N THR A 46 13.64 8.14 5.33
CA THR A 46 13.86 9.56 5.08
C THR A 46 13.06 10.01 3.86
N LYS A 47 13.11 9.28 2.75
CA LYS A 47 12.38 9.63 1.53
C LYS A 47 10.87 9.56 1.74
N ALA A 48 10.37 8.56 2.46
CA ALA A 48 8.95 8.45 2.80
C ALA A 48 8.48 9.65 3.65
N ALA A 49 9.27 10.05 4.65
CA ALA A 49 9.01 11.23 5.47
C ALA A 49 9.04 12.53 4.66
N THR A 50 10.01 12.69 3.74
CA THR A 50 10.08 13.83 2.83
C THR A 50 8.82 13.93 1.97
N LEU A 51 8.39 12.82 1.35
CA LEU A 51 7.19 12.80 0.51
C LEU A 51 5.93 13.21 1.29
N LEU A 52 5.77 12.69 2.50
CA LEU A 52 4.63 13.00 3.37
C LEU A 52 4.64 14.46 3.83
N THR A 53 5.83 14.99 4.13
CA THR A 53 6.03 16.39 4.55
C THR A 53 5.70 17.33 3.40
N ASN A 54 6.22 17.04 2.20
CA ASN A 54 5.94 17.83 1.02
C ASN A 54 4.44 17.86 0.69
N ASP A 55 3.73 16.73 0.78
CA ASP A 55 2.27 16.75 0.60
C ASP A 55 1.58 17.64 1.65
N HIS A 56 2.01 17.54 2.91
CA HIS A 56 1.45 18.36 3.97
C HIS A 56 1.64 19.86 3.73
N GLU A 57 2.85 20.29 3.42
CA GLU A 57 3.21 21.70 3.27
C GLU A 57 2.67 22.31 1.97
N THR A 58 2.74 21.54 0.88
CA THR A 58 2.46 22.06 -0.46
C THR A 58 1.03 21.80 -0.93
N ARG A 59 0.31 20.84 -0.33
CA ARG A 59 -1.08 20.52 -0.69
C ARG A 59 -2.03 20.80 0.45
N LEU A 60 -1.94 20.04 1.53
CA LEU A 60 -2.92 20.14 2.64
C LEU A 60 -2.95 21.53 3.28
N SER A 61 -1.79 22.11 3.56
CA SER A 61 -1.71 23.43 4.17
C SER A 61 -2.25 24.55 3.27
N LYS A 62 -2.15 24.38 1.94
CA LYS A 62 -2.62 25.37 0.96
C LYS A 62 -4.13 25.41 0.81
N ILE A 63 -4.83 24.34 1.21
CA ILE A 63 -6.29 24.22 1.11
C ILE A 63 -6.98 24.25 2.48
N GLY A 64 -6.30 24.79 3.50
CA GLY A 64 -6.86 24.91 4.85
C GLY A 64 -6.98 23.58 5.62
N LYS A 65 -6.26 22.54 5.20
CA LYS A 65 -6.25 21.20 5.84
C LYS A 65 -4.94 20.92 6.60
N ALA A 66 -4.27 21.97 7.09
CA ALA A 66 -3.02 21.87 7.86
C ALA A 66 -3.15 21.11 9.20
N THR A 67 -4.37 20.92 9.71
CA THR A 67 -4.62 20.18 10.97
C THR A 67 -4.86 18.69 10.75
N THR A 68 -4.77 18.19 9.52
CA THR A 68 -4.96 16.77 9.20
C THR A 68 -3.92 15.92 9.94
N THR A 69 -4.39 15.02 10.79
CA THR A 69 -3.55 14.12 11.59
C THR A 69 -2.93 13.00 10.74
N LEU A 70 -1.92 12.30 11.25
CA LEU A 70 -1.29 11.20 10.52
C LEU A 70 -2.28 10.07 10.21
N SER A 71 -3.17 9.71 11.14
CA SER A 71 -4.19 8.67 10.92
C SER A 71 -5.18 9.06 9.82
N GLN A 72 -5.49 10.34 9.68
CA GLN A 72 -6.34 10.86 8.59
C GLN A 72 -5.60 10.95 7.24
N LYS A 73 -4.27 10.78 7.22
CA LYS A 73 -3.46 10.73 5.99
C LYS A 73 -3.19 9.31 5.51
N SER A 74 -3.45 8.30 6.35
CA SER A 74 -3.25 6.89 6.03
C SER A 74 -4.54 6.22 5.58
N MET A 75 -4.47 5.46 4.49
CA MET A 75 -5.55 4.58 4.04
C MET A 75 -5.09 3.14 4.18
N TYR A 76 -5.78 2.38 5.02
CA TYR A 76 -5.40 1.03 5.37
C TYR A 76 -6.07 0.01 4.45
N PHE A 77 -5.27 -0.92 3.94
CA PHE A 77 -5.75 -2.13 3.28
C PHE A 77 -5.18 -3.36 4.00
N GLU A 78 -6.06 -4.29 4.37
CA GLU A 78 -5.64 -5.58 4.90
C GLU A 78 -4.81 -6.35 3.87
N LEU A 79 -3.74 -7.00 4.35
CA LEU A 79 -2.77 -7.68 3.51
C LEU A 79 -3.41 -8.83 2.72
N ASN A 80 -4.28 -9.60 3.37
CA ASN A 80 -5.00 -10.69 2.72
C ASN A 80 -6.01 -10.17 1.70
N THR A 81 -6.66 -9.05 1.98
CA THR A 81 -7.59 -8.41 1.04
C THR A 81 -6.88 -7.95 -0.22
N LEU A 82 -5.69 -7.33 -0.11
CA LEU A 82 -4.88 -6.97 -1.28
C LEU A 82 -4.47 -8.20 -2.10
N LYS A 83 -3.94 -9.25 -1.45
CA LYS A 83 -3.56 -10.49 -2.14
C LYS A 83 -4.74 -11.14 -2.86
N ASN A 84 -5.88 -11.23 -2.20
CA ASN A 84 -7.09 -11.80 -2.79
C ASN A 84 -7.59 -10.95 -3.96
N TYR A 85 -7.49 -9.63 -3.85
CA TYR A 85 -7.84 -8.73 -4.94
C TYR A 85 -6.92 -8.91 -6.16
N ILE A 86 -5.60 -9.01 -5.97
CA ILE A 86 -4.66 -9.27 -7.07
C ILE A 86 -4.96 -10.62 -7.75
N ASN A 87 -5.13 -11.70 -6.97
CA ASN A 87 -5.51 -13.01 -7.52
C ASN A 87 -6.84 -12.97 -8.29
N HIS A 88 -7.80 -12.17 -7.80
CA HIS A 88 -9.12 -12.01 -8.43
C HIS A 88 -9.01 -11.33 -9.79
N ILE A 89 -8.28 -10.21 -9.88
CA ILE A 89 -8.09 -9.51 -11.16
C ILE A 89 -7.32 -10.35 -12.17
N GLU A 90 -6.34 -11.15 -11.75
CA GLU A 90 -5.64 -12.10 -12.63
C GLU A 90 -6.57 -13.21 -13.14
N THR A 91 -7.44 -13.73 -12.26
CA THR A 91 -8.44 -14.74 -12.65
C THR A 91 -9.38 -14.18 -13.71
N ILE A 92 -9.84 -12.93 -13.54
CA ILE A 92 -10.67 -12.24 -14.54
C ILE A 92 -9.89 -12.00 -15.84
N ALA A 93 -8.64 -11.54 -15.75
CA ALA A 93 -7.78 -11.32 -16.91
C ALA A 93 -7.66 -12.58 -17.76
N ASN A 94 -7.38 -13.71 -17.12
CA ASN A 94 -7.25 -15.01 -17.78
C ASN A 94 -8.59 -15.51 -18.35
N THR A 95 -9.66 -15.43 -17.57
CA THR A 95 -10.98 -15.97 -17.96
C THR A 95 -11.61 -15.18 -19.10
N LYS A 96 -11.46 -13.85 -19.09
CA LYS A 96 -12.03 -12.95 -20.10
C LYS A 96 -11.03 -12.54 -21.19
N ASN A 97 -9.80 -13.05 -21.13
CA ASN A 97 -8.70 -12.73 -22.05
C ASN A 97 -8.43 -11.22 -22.17
N ILE A 98 -8.34 -10.54 -21.02
CA ILE A 98 -8.09 -9.09 -20.91
C ILE A 98 -6.61 -8.89 -20.53
N PRO A 99 -5.85 -8.09 -21.30
CA PRO A 99 -4.43 -7.85 -21.02
C PRO A 99 -4.25 -6.81 -19.90
N ILE A 100 -4.47 -7.23 -18.65
CA ILE A 100 -4.21 -6.38 -17.48
C ILE A 100 -2.69 -6.18 -17.34
N THR A 101 -2.28 -4.92 -17.19
CA THR A 101 -0.87 -4.54 -17.05
C THR A 101 -0.48 -4.28 -15.59
N GLY A 102 -1.45 -3.96 -14.74
CA GLY A 102 -1.19 -3.57 -13.36
C GLY A 102 -2.43 -3.08 -12.64
N VAL A 103 -2.19 -2.37 -11.54
CA VAL A 103 -3.22 -1.77 -10.70
C VAL A 103 -2.92 -0.29 -10.52
N SER A 104 -3.95 0.52 -10.64
CA SER A 104 -3.90 1.95 -10.33
C SER A 104 -4.52 2.24 -8.98
N PHE A 105 -3.77 2.95 -8.13
CA PHE A 105 -4.30 3.61 -6.95
C PHE A 105 -4.86 4.96 -7.38
N VAL A 106 -6.18 5.02 -7.53
CA VAL A 106 -6.90 6.21 -7.95
C VAL A 106 -7.25 7.06 -6.73
N PHE A 107 -7.01 8.36 -6.84
CA PHE A 107 -7.17 9.31 -5.76
C PHE A 107 -8.65 9.67 -5.58
N GLY A 108 -9.11 9.65 -4.34
CA GLY A 108 -10.50 9.92 -3.97
C GLY A 108 -10.61 10.80 -2.74
N ALA A 109 -11.81 11.35 -2.53
CA ALA A 109 -12.18 11.99 -1.29
C ALA A 109 -13.63 11.67 -0.92
N THR A 110 -13.92 11.56 0.37
CA THR A 110 -15.29 11.42 0.85
C THR A 110 -16.06 12.74 0.69
N GLN A 111 -17.38 12.70 0.87
CA GLN A 111 -18.20 13.92 0.90
C GLN A 111 -17.78 14.92 1.99
N HIS A 112 -17.09 14.46 3.04
CA HIS A 112 -16.57 15.30 4.13
C HIS A 112 -15.13 15.76 3.87
N GLY A 113 -14.55 15.36 2.74
CA GLY A 113 -13.21 15.74 2.35
C GLY A 113 -12.13 15.01 3.11
N GLU A 114 -12.39 13.79 3.54
CA GLU A 114 -11.35 12.87 3.99
C GLU A 114 -10.74 12.25 2.73
N ARG A 115 -9.41 12.21 2.64
CA ARG A 115 -8.75 11.56 1.50
C ARG A 115 -8.96 10.06 1.58
N THR A 116 -9.16 9.45 0.42
CA THR A 116 -9.16 8.00 0.26
C THR A 116 -8.42 7.63 -1.03
N VAL A 117 -8.21 6.34 -1.25
CA VAL A 117 -7.78 5.77 -2.53
C VAL A 117 -8.62 4.54 -2.80
N PHE A 118 -8.79 4.22 -4.06
CA PHE A 118 -9.35 2.94 -4.49
C PHE A 118 -8.49 2.35 -5.60
N LEU A 119 -8.42 1.02 -5.65
CA LEU A 119 -7.64 0.27 -6.59
C LEU A 119 -8.53 -0.13 -7.76
N MET A 120 -7.99 -0.01 -8.97
CA MET A 120 -8.63 -0.49 -10.19
C MET A 120 -7.61 -1.25 -11.05
N PRO A 121 -7.99 -2.33 -11.74
CA PRO A 121 -7.12 -2.93 -12.74
C PRO A 121 -6.92 -1.95 -13.90
N SER A 122 -5.76 -2.06 -14.55
CA SER A 122 -5.39 -1.19 -15.66
C SER A 122 -4.95 -1.99 -16.88
N THR A 123 -5.19 -1.43 -18.07
CA THR A 123 -4.69 -1.93 -19.34
C THR A 123 -3.86 -0.84 -20.04
N ARG A 124 -3.00 -1.23 -21.00
CA ARG A 124 -2.25 -0.24 -21.79
C ARG A 124 -3.15 0.37 -22.86
N ASN A 125 -3.38 1.67 -22.78
CA ASN A 125 -3.93 2.44 -23.89
C ASN A 125 -2.78 2.89 -24.80
N ALA A 126 -2.52 2.14 -25.87
CA ALA A 126 -1.42 2.41 -26.80
C ALA A 126 -1.57 3.74 -27.57
N THR A 127 -2.79 4.25 -27.75
CA THR A 127 -3.04 5.50 -28.49
C THR A 127 -2.66 6.73 -27.67
N LEU A 128 -2.96 6.70 -26.38
CA LEU A 128 -2.70 7.80 -25.45
C LEU A 128 -1.42 7.60 -24.64
N ASP A 129 -0.75 6.46 -24.84
CA ASP A 129 0.49 6.06 -24.20
C ASP A 129 0.41 6.08 -22.66
N TYR A 130 -0.67 5.52 -22.11
CA TYR A 130 -0.91 5.53 -20.66
C TYR A 130 -1.60 4.27 -20.15
N GLN A 131 -1.54 4.08 -18.83
CA GLN A 131 -2.22 2.99 -18.12
C GLN A 131 -3.65 3.42 -17.80
N GLU A 132 -4.60 2.85 -18.52
CA GLU A 132 -6.03 3.17 -18.42
C GLU A 132 -6.71 2.19 -17.47
N SER A 133 -7.26 2.73 -16.37
CA SER A 133 -8.04 1.97 -15.41
C SER A 133 -9.39 1.58 -15.99
N PHE A 134 -9.93 0.45 -15.56
CA PHE A 134 -11.23 -0.02 -16.03
C PHE A 134 -11.98 -0.82 -14.97
N THR A 135 -13.26 -1.06 -15.23
CA THR A 135 -14.09 -2.05 -14.57
C THR A 135 -14.97 -2.75 -15.61
N ILE A 136 -15.73 -3.75 -15.19
CA ILE A 136 -16.73 -4.43 -16.00
C ILE A 136 -18.06 -4.29 -15.26
N GLU A 137 -19.03 -3.68 -15.93
CA GLU A 137 -20.34 -3.36 -15.35
C GLU A 137 -21.41 -3.75 -16.38
N ASN A 138 -22.36 -4.59 -15.99
CA ASN A 138 -23.38 -5.17 -16.86
C ASN A 138 -22.79 -5.86 -18.09
N ASP A 139 -21.72 -6.65 -17.89
CA ASP A 139 -20.92 -7.31 -18.95
C ASP A 139 -20.24 -6.35 -19.94
N GLU A 140 -20.25 -5.04 -19.69
CA GLU A 140 -19.59 -4.06 -20.53
C GLU A 140 -18.25 -3.63 -19.93
N PHE A 141 -17.23 -3.53 -20.78
CA PHE A 141 -15.94 -2.96 -20.40
C PHE A 141 -16.08 -1.44 -20.25
N VAL A 142 -15.89 -0.92 -19.03
CA VAL A 142 -16.05 0.50 -18.72
C VAL A 142 -14.70 1.09 -18.34
N THR A 143 -14.20 2.03 -19.14
CA THR A 143 -12.96 2.75 -18.85
C THR A 143 -13.18 3.84 -17.80
N PHE A 144 -12.19 3.99 -16.93
CA PHE A 144 -12.10 5.02 -15.90
C PHE A 144 -10.96 5.98 -16.25
N LYS A 145 -11.30 7.04 -16.98
CA LYS A 145 -10.34 8.00 -17.55
C LYS A 145 -9.93 9.04 -16.51
N HIS A 146 -9.08 8.66 -15.57
CA HIS A 146 -8.57 9.57 -14.52
C HIS A 146 -7.75 10.76 -15.06
N ILE A 147 -7.44 10.79 -16.37
CA ILE A 147 -6.92 11.97 -17.07
C ILE A 147 -7.97 13.08 -17.26
N ASP A 148 -9.27 12.76 -17.18
CA ASP A 148 -10.34 13.75 -17.29
C ASP A 148 -10.46 14.54 -15.97
N ASP A 149 -11.00 15.76 -16.04
CA ASP A 149 -11.26 16.54 -14.83
C ASP A 149 -12.37 15.92 -13.99
N TYR A 150 -13.43 15.41 -14.64
CA TYR A 150 -14.55 14.77 -13.98
C TYR A 150 -14.96 13.50 -14.73
N ILE A 151 -15.41 12.50 -13.98
CA ILE A 151 -16.00 11.28 -14.52
C ILE A 151 -17.52 11.38 -14.47
N SER A 152 -18.16 11.22 -15.62
CA SER A 152 -19.62 11.19 -15.70
C SER A 152 -20.18 9.89 -15.13
N LEU A 153 -21.22 10.01 -14.30
CA LEU A 153 -21.94 8.86 -13.79
C LEU A 153 -22.66 8.11 -14.91
N LYS A 154 -22.80 6.80 -14.75
CA LYS A 154 -23.60 5.93 -15.60
C LYS A 154 -25.03 5.84 -15.05
N ASN A 155 -26.00 5.64 -15.94
CA ASN A 155 -27.40 5.46 -15.55
C ASN A 155 -27.61 4.22 -14.67
N HIS A 156 -26.79 3.18 -14.88
CA HIS A 156 -26.79 1.93 -14.11
C HIS A 156 -25.35 1.54 -13.80
N SER A 157 -25.10 1.07 -12.58
CA SER A 157 -23.82 0.56 -12.12
C SER A 157 -24.10 -0.44 -11.00
N ALA A 158 -23.60 -1.66 -11.15
CA ALA A 158 -23.93 -2.82 -10.33
C ALA A 158 -22.69 -3.49 -9.68
N ASN A 159 -21.47 -3.07 -10.04
CA ASN A 159 -20.21 -3.66 -9.54
C ASN A 159 -20.13 -5.20 -9.71
N ASP A 160 -20.58 -5.72 -10.86
CA ASP A 160 -20.82 -7.16 -11.02
C ASP A 160 -19.56 -8.02 -10.81
N GLU A 161 -18.41 -7.50 -11.21
CA GLU A 161 -17.13 -8.21 -11.20
C GLU A 161 -16.22 -7.83 -10.02
N ASN A 162 -16.66 -6.97 -9.09
CA ASN A 162 -15.87 -6.53 -7.94
C ASN A 162 -14.45 -6.06 -8.31
N LEU A 163 -14.33 -5.24 -9.36
CA LEU A 163 -13.05 -4.81 -9.90
C LEU A 163 -12.54 -3.49 -9.29
N VAL A 164 -13.33 -2.81 -8.47
CA VAL A 164 -12.90 -1.58 -7.80
C VAL A 164 -12.86 -1.81 -6.30
N LEU A 165 -11.65 -1.83 -5.73
CA LEU A 165 -11.45 -2.07 -4.30
C LEU A 165 -11.18 -0.75 -3.57
N SER A 166 -12.04 -0.39 -2.63
CA SER A 166 -11.82 0.71 -1.67
C SER A 166 -11.36 0.18 -0.31
N THR A 167 -11.04 1.09 0.62
CA THR A 167 -10.72 0.72 2.01
C THR A 167 -11.88 0.04 2.74
N ASP A 168 -13.12 0.28 2.30
CA ASP A 168 -14.34 -0.25 2.92
C ASP A 168 -14.94 -1.44 2.14
N GLY A 169 -14.18 -1.99 1.18
CA GLY A 169 -14.58 -3.10 0.33
C GLY A 169 -14.82 -2.69 -1.13
N PHE A 170 -15.46 -3.57 -1.90
CA PHE A 170 -15.70 -3.36 -3.32
C PHE A 170 -16.78 -2.32 -3.57
N ILE A 171 -16.53 -1.42 -4.52
CA ILE A 171 -17.44 -0.33 -4.89
C ILE A 171 -17.76 -0.36 -6.38
N SER A 172 -18.88 0.23 -6.76
CA SER A 172 -19.30 0.39 -8.16
C SER A 172 -18.55 1.50 -8.88
N PHE A 173 -18.61 1.49 -10.23
CA PHE A 173 -18.11 2.58 -11.07
C PHE A 173 -18.64 3.95 -10.61
N ASN A 174 -19.94 4.05 -10.32
CA ASN A 174 -20.55 5.32 -9.92
C ASN A 174 -20.03 5.79 -8.56
N GLU A 175 -19.85 4.90 -7.59
CA GLU A 175 -19.26 5.24 -6.29
C GLU A 175 -17.81 5.72 -6.46
N ALA A 176 -17.01 5.01 -7.28
CA ALA A 176 -15.65 5.41 -7.62
C ALA A 176 -15.59 6.79 -8.29
N ALA A 177 -16.50 7.05 -9.24
CA ALA A 177 -16.61 8.34 -9.91
C ALA A 177 -17.00 9.46 -8.95
N ILE A 178 -17.87 9.19 -7.96
CA ILE A 178 -18.19 10.15 -6.89
C ILE A 178 -16.94 10.47 -6.08
N LEU A 179 -16.21 9.47 -5.59
CA LEU A 179 -14.99 9.69 -4.79
C LEU A 179 -13.94 10.48 -5.56
N PHE A 180 -13.73 10.15 -6.84
CA PHE A 180 -12.82 10.86 -7.72
C PHE A 180 -13.24 12.32 -7.95
N ASN A 181 -14.51 12.56 -8.27
CA ASN A 181 -15.03 13.90 -8.50
C ASN A 181 -14.98 14.76 -7.23
N GLN A 182 -15.18 14.15 -6.06
CA GLN A 182 -14.97 14.83 -4.78
C GLN A 182 -13.50 15.21 -4.57
N TYR A 183 -12.56 14.33 -4.93
CA TYR A 183 -11.13 14.67 -4.91
C TYR A 183 -10.81 15.83 -5.85
N GLN A 184 -11.32 15.81 -7.08
CA GLN A 184 -11.17 16.92 -8.02
C GLN A 184 -11.63 18.25 -7.40
N ASN A 185 -12.86 18.29 -6.87
CA ASN A 185 -13.45 19.50 -6.32
C ASN A 185 -12.75 20.01 -5.06
N GLN A 186 -12.35 19.11 -4.16
CA GLN A 186 -11.90 19.49 -2.82
C GLN A 186 -10.38 19.59 -2.69
N TYR A 187 -9.65 18.90 -3.56
CA TYR A 187 -8.20 18.88 -3.53
C TYR A 187 -7.63 19.59 -4.75
N ILE A 188 -8.01 19.24 -5.98
CA ILE A 188 -7.37 19.80 -7.18
C ILE A 188 -7.80 21.25 -7.45
N GLU A 189 -9.10 21.52 -7.56
CA GLU A 189 -9.62 22.85 -7.93
C GLU A 189 -9.11 24.00 -7.02
N PRO A 190 -9.04 23.86 -5.68
CA PRO A 190 -8.59 24.95 -4.80
C PRO A 190 -7.16 25.43 -5.03
N PHE A 191 -6.26 24.57 -5.54
CA PHE A 191 -4.88 24.98 -5.84
C PHE A 191 -4.56 24.99 -7.34
N LYS A 192 -5.54 24.70 -8.22
CA LYS A 192 -5.35 24.58 -9.66
C LYS A 192 -4.83 25.86 -10.34
N ALA A 193 -5.06 27.01 -9.72
CA ALA A 193 -4.51 28.30 -10.19
C ALA A 193 -3.04 28.52 -9.77
N THR A 194 -2.53 27.76 -8.80
CA THR A 194 -1.23 27.99 -8.15
C THR A 194 -0.17 26.94 -8.47
N VAL A 195 -0.58 25.79 -9.00
CA VAL A 195 0.30 24.70 -9.42
C VAL A 195 0.09 24.49 -10.91
N LYS A 196 1.13 24.15 -11.69
CA LYS A 196 0.93 23.85 -13.11
C LYS A 196 0.10 22.58 -13.25
N LYS A 197 -0.82 22.57 -14.22
CA LYS A 197 -1.74 21.46 -14.50
C LYS A 197 -1.04 20.12 -14.76
N ASP A 198 0.20 20.18 -15.23
CA ASP A 198 1.05 19.02 -15.47
C ASP A 198 1.36 18.19 -14.20
N TYR A 199 1.03 18.70 -13.01
CA TYR A 199 1.32 18.05 -11.72
C TYR A 199 0.07 17.52 -10.98
N TYR A 200 -1.10 17.47 -11.63
CA TYR A 200 -2.31 16.88 -11.06
C TYR A 200 -2.33 15.38 -11.29
N THR A 201 -1.48 14.66 -10.56
CA THR A 201 -1.58 13.20 -10.50
C THR A 201 -2.88 12.85 -9.80
N LYS A 202 -3.73 12.07 -10.47
CA LYS A 202 -4.99 11.55 -9.91
C LYS A 202 -5.01 10.04 -9.77
N ALA A 203 -3.98 9.37 -10.29
CA ALA A 203 -3.75 7.96 -10.08
C ALA A 203 -2.25 7.65 -10.21
N VAL A 204 -1.79 6.69 -9.39
CA VAL A 204 -0.45 6.11 -9.48
C VAL A 204 -0.60 4.64 -9.84
N TRP A 205 0.07 4.22 -10.89
CA TRP A 205 0.04 2.85 -11.39
C TRP A 205 1.26 2.06 -10.94
N TYR A 206 1.04 0.80 -10.61
CA TYR A 206 2.08 -0.20 -10.38
C TYR A 206 1.80 -1.41 -11.25
N SER A 207 2.85 -2.07 -11.74
CA SER A 207 2.66 -3.36 -12.40
C SER A 207 2.13 -4.40 -11.40
N LEU A 208 1.52 -5.49 -11.89
CA LEU A 208 1.10 -6.59 -11.02
C LEU A 208 2.29 -7.18 -10.26
N GLU A 209 3.37 -7.47 -11.00
CA GLU A 209 4.63 -8.00 -10.48
C GLU A 209 5.18 -7.14 -9.34
N GLU A 210 5.24 -5.81 -9.50
CA GLU A 210 5.75 -4.89 -8.48
C GLU A 210 4.95 -4.94 -7.17
N ILE A 211 3.62 -5.00 -7.26
CA ILE A 211 2.76 -5.09 -6.08
C ILE A 211 2.92 -6.46 -5.42
N GLU A 212 2.94 -7.55 -6.20
CA GLU A 212 3.10 -8.90 -5.67
C GLU A 212 4.43 -9.11 -4.97
N GLU A 213 5.53 -8.61 -5.57
CA GLU A 213 6.85 -8.61 -4.97
C GLU A 213 6.86 -7.83 -3.65
N TYR A 214 6.26 -6.64 -3.61
CA TYR A 214 6.17 -5.86 -2.39
C TYR A 214 5.35 -6.57 -1.30
N LEU A 215 4.17 -7.10 -1.64
CA LEU A 215 3.33 -7.84 -0.68
C LEU A 215 4.06 -9.09 -0.16
N THR A 216 4.84 -9.77 -1.02
CA THR A 216 5.67 -10.92 -0.66
C THR A 216 6.80 -10.51 0.27
N TYR A 217 7.54 -9.45 -0.07
CA TYR A 217 8.62 -8.87 0.74
C TYR A 217 8.13 -8.51 2.14
N VAL A 218 7.02 -7.76 2.24
CA VAL A 218 6.43 -7.36 3.53
C VAL A 218 5.98 -8.59 4.34
N THR A 219 5.37 -9.59 3.70
CA THR A 219 4.95 -10.84 4.37
C THR A 219 6.16 -11.59 4.97
N LYS A 220 7.24 -11.71 4.19
CA LYS A 220 8.47 -12.40 4.62
C LYS A 220 9.14 -11.65 5.77
N LYS A 221 9.32 -10.32 5.64
CA LYS A 221 9.88 -9.47 6.71
C LYS A 221 9.00 -9.51 7.97
N SER A 222 7.67 -9.50 7.83
CA SER A 222 6.77 -9.66 8.98
C SER A 222 7.01 -10.95 9.74
N SER A 223 7.23 -12.05 9.04
CA SER A 223 7.44 -13.37 9.65
C SER A 223 8.83 -13.49 10.25
N GLN A 224 9.86 -13.03 9.53
CA GLN A 224 11.25 -13.11 9.95
C GLN A 224 11.54 -12.30 11.22
N TYR A 225 10.93 -11.11 11.35
CA TYR A 225 11.17 -10.19 12.46
C TYR A 225 10.00 -10.12 13.44
N GLU A 226 9.04 -11.05 13.35
CA GLU A 226 7.85 -11.15 14.23
C GLU A 226 7.08 -9.83 14.36
N LEU A 227 6.98 -9.06 13.27
CA LEU A 227 6.43 -7.70 13.29
C LEU A 227 4.89 -7.66 13.35
N GLY A 228 4.22 -8.79 13.09
CA GLY A 228 2.74 -8.88 13.12
C GLY A 228 2.05 -7.97 12.10
N ILE A 229 2.67 -7.72 10.94
CA ILE A 229 2.12 -6.86 9.89
C ILE A 229 0.82 -7.49 9.36
N THR A 230 -0.25 -6.70 9.40
CA THR A 230 -1.61 -7.12 9.02
C THR A 230 -2.10 -6.47 7.74
N GLY A 231 -1.45 -5.39 7.32
CA GLY A 231 -1.86 -4.65 6.14
C GLY A 231 -0.82 -3.63 5.69
N ILE A 232 -1.24 -2.83 4.72
CA ILE A 232 -0.46 -1.76 4.11
C ILE A 232 -1.22 -0.47 4.31
N ASN A 233 -0.54 0.55 4.80
CA ASN A 233 -1.02 1.92 4.72
C ASN A 233 -0.54 2.55 3.42
N VAL A 234 -1.48 3.10 2.67
CA VAL A 234 -1.21 4.03 1.57
C VAL A 234 -1.13 5.42 2.16
N PHE A 235 -0.17 6.22 1.71
CA PHE A 235 -0.04 7.63 2.05
C PHE A 235 0.07 8.45 0.79
N TYR A 236 -0.60 9.61 0.76
CA TYR A 236 -0.30 10.63 -0.24
C TYR A 236 1.10 11.22 0.02
N GLY A 237 1.83 11.46 -1.06
CA GLY A 237 3.12 12.11 -1.05
C GLY A 237 3.24 13.14 -2.17
N VAL A 238 4.23 14.02 -2.05
CA VAL A 238 4.62 14.93 -3.13
C VAL A 238 6.12 14.84 -3.32
N TYR A 239 6.56 14.58 -4.55
CA TYR A 239 7.98 14.60 -4.89
C TYR A 239 8.56 16.01 -4.71
N ASP A 240 9.87 16.08 -4.47
CA ASP A 240 10.58 17.34 -4.36
C ASP A 240 10.50 18.18 -5.65
N THR A 241 10.74 19.48 -5.53
CA THR A 241 10.82 20.39 -6.68
C THR A 241 12.19 20.33 -7.37
N ASN A 242 12.74 19.12 -7.58
CA ASN A 242 14.01 18.91 -8.29
C ASN A 242 13.73 18.72 -9.79
N ALA A 243 14.43 19.48 -10.65
CA ALA A 243 14.29 19.38 -12.10
C ALA A 243 14.73 18.02 -12.67
N GLU A 244 15.65 17.31 -11.99
CA GLU A 244 16.10 15.96 -12.37
C GLU A 244 15.01 14.89 -12.25
N LEU A 245 13.92 15.18 -11.52
CA LEU A 245 12.75 14.31 -11.42
C LEU A 245 11.82 14.44 -12.63
N GLU A 246 12.13 15.32 -13.60
CA GLU A 246 11.36 15.54 -14.82
C GLU A 246 9.86 15.75 -14.51
N LEU A 247 8.98 14.93 -15.11
CA LEU A 247 7.52 14.97 -14.91
C LEU A 247 7.10 14.67 -13.48
N LYS A 248 7.96 14.01 -12.68
CA LYS A 248 7.69 13.73 -11.26
C LYS A 248 7.97 14.93 -10.37
N SER A 249 8.71 15.95 -10.82
CA SER A 249 9.05 17.12 -10.00
C SER A 249 7.78 17.78 -9.46
N ASN A 250 7.65 17.95 -8.14
CA ASN A 250 6.42 18.48 -7.50
C ASN A 250 5.12 17.71 -7.83
N ALA A 251 5.17 16.52 -8.44
CA ALA A 251 3.97 15.75 -8.73
C ALA A 251 3.44 15.09 -7.44
N GLN A 252 2.12 14.93 -7.38
CA GLN A 252 1.51 14.09 -6.34
C GLN A 252 1.84 12.61 -6.62
N THR A 253 1.97 11.83 -5.57
CA THR A 253 2.24 10.39 -5.63
C THR A 253 1.64 9.71 -4.41
N ILE A 254 1.85 8.41 -4.28
CA ILE A 254 1.61 7.68 -3.05
C ILE A 254 2.84 6.88 -2.67
N PHE A 255 3.00 6.59 -1.37
CA PHE A 255 3.88 5.52 -0.94
C PHE A 255 3.10 4.52 -0.10
N LEU A 256 3.54 3.28 -0.16
CA LEU A 256 3.01 2.17 0.62
C LEU A 256 3.94 1.96 1.83
N ALA A 257 3.39 1.66 2.99
CA ALA A 257 4.16 1.29 4.17
C ALA A 257 3.45 0.19 4.95
N ALA A 258 4.23 -0.71 5.56
CA ALA A 258 3.69 -1.78 6.38
C ALA A 258 2.88 -1.24 7.58
N ASN A 259 1.85 -1.98 7.98
CA ASN A 259 0.99 -1.62 9.10
C ASN A 259 0.62 -2.85 9.95
N THR A 260 0.71 -2.70 11.26
CA THR A 260 0.05 -3.57 12.25
C THR A 260 -1.27 -2.91 12.61
N GLU A 261 -2.37 -3.66 12.82
CA GLU A 261 -3.69 -3.09 13.14
C GLU A 261 -3.61 -1.85 14.04
N ASN A 262 -3.60 -0.63 13.45
CA ASN A 262 -3.45 0.70 14.08
C ASN A 262 -2.07 1.41 14.09
N LYS A 263 -0.96 0.81 13.64
CA LYS A 263 0.39 1.44 13.64
C LYS A 263 1.18 1.15 12.36
N THR A 264 1.60 2.21 11.68
CA THR A 264 2.51 2.13 10.53
C THR A 264 3.92 1.81 10.99
N ILE A 265 4.47 0.68 10.54
CA ILE A 265 5.85 0.27 10.75
C ILE A 265 6.65 0.60 9.49
N ILE A 266 7.81 1.22 9.66
CA ILE A 266 8.63 1.71 8.54
C ILE A 266 9.91 0.91 8.31
N ASN A 267 10.34 0.08 9.27
CA ASN A 267 11.55 -0.74 9.11
C ASN A 267 11.43 -2.09 9.83
N PHE A 268 12.45 -2.94 9.63
CA PHE A 268 12.51 -4.27 10.26
C PHE A 268 12.77 -4.24 11.78
N LYS A 269 13.15 -3.08 12.35
CA LYS A 269 13.29 -2.88 13.80
C LYS A 269 11.96 -2.58 14.50
N GLY A 270 10.86 -2.50 13.76
CA GLY A 270 9.55 -2.15 14.31
C GLY A 270 9.36 -0.66 14.60
N THR A 271 10.22 0.22 14.07
CA THR A 271 10.07 1.67 14.26
C THR A 271 8.75 2.15 13.66
N LEU A 272 8.04 2.99 14.43
CA LEU A 272 6.77 3.57 13.99
C LEU A 272 6.99 4.85 13.18
N LEU A 273 6.21 5.06 12.13
CA LEU A 273 6.29 6.28 11.31
C LEU A 273 6.09 7.55 12.15
N GLN A 274 5.15 7.53 13.10
CA GLN A 274 4.88 8.70 13.95
C GLN A 274 6.09 9.07 14.82
N GLU A 275 6.75 8.08 15.41
CA GLU A 275 7.93 8.28 16.25
C GLU A 275 9.10 8.78 15.40
N TYR A 276 9.28 8.22 14.21
CA TYR A 276 10.30 8.65 13.25
C TYR A 276 10.13 10.14 12.87
N LEU A 277 8.91 10.57 12.55
CA LEU A 277 8.61 11.96 12.22
C LEU A 277 8.82 12.94 13.41
N GLN A 278 8.79 12.45 14.65
CA GLN A 278 9.02 13.29 15.83
C GLN A 278 10.50 13.37 16.20
N ASN A 279 11.24 12.26 16.07
CA ASN A 279 12.61 12.14 16.53
C ASN A 279 13.64 12.57 15.49
N ASP A 280 13.42 12.28 14.20
CA ASP A 280 14.40 12.53 13.13
C ASP A 280 14.13 13.82 12.34
N PHE A 281 13.05 14.55 12.63
CA PHE A 281 12.78 15.88 12.03
C PHE A 281 13.69 16.97 12.61
N ILE A 282 14.25 16.72 13.80
CA ILE A 282 15.21 17.58 14.48
C ILE A 282 16.57 16.90 14.38
N VAL A 283 17.32 17.21 13.31
CA VAL A 283 18.71 16.79 13.08
C VAL A 283 18.89 15.35 12.58
N LYS A 284 19.15 15.22 11.28
CA LYS A 284 20.22 14.32 10.83
C LYS A 284 21.01 14.96 9.71
N ASP A 285 22.16 15.49 10.11
CA ASP A 285 23.32 15.62 9.25
C ASP A 285 23.60 14.27 8.56
N THR A 286 24.17 14.35 7.38
CA THR A 286 24.43 13.27 6.40
C THR A 286 25.43 12.21 6.87
N SER A 287 25.56 11.95 8.17
CA SER A 287 26.67 11.18 8.76
C SER A 287 26.21 10.19 9.84
N SER A 288 25.54 9.11 9.44
CA SER A 288 25.67 7.84 10.16
C SER A 288 25.46 6.67 9.21
N GLU A 289 26.57 6.06 8.77
CA GLU A 289 26.67 5.00 7.76
C GLU A 289 26.27 3.58 8.24
N ASP A 290 25.61 3.42 9.39
CA ASP A 290 25.44 2.08 9.99
C ASP A 290 23.98 1.65 10.22
N ASP A 291 23.01 2.43 9.75
CA ASP A 291 21.64 1.91 9.65
C ASP A 291 21.41 1.48 8.21
N THR A 292 21.41 0.17 7.97
CA THR A 292 20.91 -0.42 6.72
C THR A 292 19.59 0.27 6.40
N ASP A 293 19.55 0.99 5.28
CA ASP A 293 18.37 1.73 4.79
C ASP A 293 17.27 0.78 4.27
N GLU A 294 17.11 -0.36 4.97
CA GLU A 294 16.11 -1.37 4.70
C GLU A 294 14.77 -0.90 5.27
N SER A 295 14.09 -0.10 4.46
CA SER A 295 12.72 0.31 4.74
C SER A 295 11.70 -0.77 4.40
N LEU A 296 10.53 -0.65 5.01
CA LEU A 296 9.29 -1.31 4.60
C LEU A 296 8.38 -0.36 3.79
N ALA A 297 8.87 0.83 3.45
CA ALA A 297 8.20 1.79 2.58
C ALA A 297 8.54 1.55 1.11
N PHE A 298 7.57 1.79 0.24
CA PHE A 298 7.66 1.47 -1.19
C PHE A 298 7.00 2.56 -2.02
N ASN A 299 7.71 3.13 -2.98
CA ASN A 299 7.17 4.18 -3.86
C ASN A 299 8.02 4.38 -5.12
N LEU A 300 7.58 3.79 -6.22
CA LEU A 300 8.04 4.22 -7.53
C LEU A 300 7.04 3.87 -8.65
N GLY A 301 5.74 4.02 -8.38
CA GLY A 301 4.71 3.82 -9.41
C GLY A 301 4.86 4.80 -10.58
N GLU A 302 4.35 4.42 -11.75
CA GLU A 302 4.20 5.34 -12.87
C GLU A 302 3.06 6.32 -12.55
N ILE A 303 3.33 7.61 -12.70
CA ILE A 303 2.28 8.63 -12.57
C ILE A 303 1.46 8.64 -13.85
N SER A 304 0.15 8.78 -13.70
CA SER A 304 -0.70 9.00 -14.87
C SER A 304 -0.33 10.31 -15.56
N PRO A 305 -0.33 10.35 -16.91
CA PRO A 305 0.00 11.58 -17.61
C PRO A 305 -0.99 12.68 -17.24
N PRO A 306 -0.54 13.94 -17.21
CA PRO A 306 -1.42 15.02 -16.82
C PRO A 306 -2.57 15.20 -17.82
N PRO A 307 -3.72 15.74 -17.37
CA PRO A 307 -4.83 16.05 -18.24
C PRO A 307 -4.38 16.94 -19.42
N LYS A 308 -4.74 16.58 -20.65
CA LYS A 308 -4.41 17.41 -21.82
C LYS A 308 -5.05 18.79 -21.68
N ASN A 309 -4.36 19.84 -22.13
CA ASN A 309 -4.97 21.16 -22.26
C ASN A 309 -5.97 21.11 -23.42
N ASN A 310 -7.26 21.21 -23.08
CA ASN A 310 -8.32 21.56 -24.03
C ASN A 310 -8.36 23.07 -24.19
#